data_AF-A0A180ES82-F1
#
_entry.id   AF-A0A180ES82-F1
#
_cell.length_a   1.000
_cell.length_b   1.000
_cell.length_c   1.000
_cell.angle_alpha   90.00
_cell.angle_beta   90.00
_cell.angle_gamma   90.00
#
_symmetry.space_group_name_H-M   'P 1'
#
loop_
_entity.id
_entity.type
_entity.pdbx_description
1 polymer ?
#
loop_
_entity_poly.entity_id
_entity_poly.type
_entity_poly.pdbx_seq_one_letter_code
_entity_poly.pdbx_strand_id
1 'polypeptide(L)'
;MPQLSWSINGVNGIIYRIGLFHGDKDRHVVVHCNDKVVAVDFSVEEAKTYSVFLDQELCEVAIETAGPDQYTYDCRINRDAATPLNEKRKQHRAEEEKRDQYRVIGLLSIGIIILLIWLLY
;
A
#
# COMPACT_ATOMS: atom_id res chain seq x y z
N MET A 1 -14.46 -11.65 -19.87
CA MET A 1 -15.25 -11.23 -18.70
C MET A 1 -14.41 -11.43 -17.47
N PRO A 2 -13.70 -10.39 -17.03
CA PRO A 2 -12.80 -10.48 -15.89
C PRO A 2 -13.58 -10.56 -14.57
N GLN A 3 -13.33 -11.64 -13.85
CA GLN A 3 -13.66 -11.80 -12.45
C GLN A 3 -12.36 -12.10 -11.72
N LEU A 4 -11.93 -11.17 -10.89
CA LEU A 4 -10.63 -11.19 -10.23
C LEU A 4 -10.81 -11.24 -8.72
N SER A 5 -9.85 -11.86 -8.04
CA SER A 5 -9.81 -11.85 -6.60
C SER A 5 -8.37 -11.76 -6.10
N TRP A 6 -8.17 -10.91 -5.10
CA TRP A 6 -6.89 -10.70 -4.42
C TRP A 6 -7.05 -11.01 -2.94
N SER A 7 -6.01 -11.62 -2.36
CA SER A 7 -5.91 -11.85 -0.92
C SER A 7 -4.94 -10.84 -0.34
N ILE A 8 -5.43 -10.00 0.58
CA ILE A 8 -4.64 -8.97 1.25
C ILE A 8 -4.48 -9.34 2.71
N ASN A 9 -3.23 -9.36 3.17
CA ASN A 9 -2.91 -9.55 4.59
C ASN A 9 -3.06 -8.21 5.31
N GLY A 10 -4.04 -8.14 6.20
CA GLY A 10 -4.22 -7.01 7.11
C GLY A 10 -3.25 -7.05 8.28
N VAL A 11 -3.26 -5.96 9.06
CA VAL A 11 -2.31 -5.68 10.15
C VAL A 11 -2.28 -6.77 11.23
N ASN A 12 -3.41 -7.40 11.53
CA ASN A 12 -3.54 -8.40 12.60
C ASN A 12 -3.43 -9.85 12.09
N GLY A 13 -2.95 -10.06 10.86
CA GLY A 13 -2.93 -11.38 10.22
C GLY A 13 -4.29 -11.83 9.69
N ILE A 14 -5.31 -10.97 9.73
CA ILE A 14 -6.59 -11.20 9.06
C ILE A 14 -6.36 -11.13 7.54
N ILE A 15 -6.87 -12.12 6.81
CA ILE A 15 -6.83 -12.13 5.34
C ILE A 15 -8.15 -11.58 4.82
N TYR A 16 -8.07 -10.54 4.00
CA TYR A 16 -9.21 -9.98 3.28
C TYR A 16 -9.20 -10.45 1.83
N ARG A 17 -10.33 -10.97 1.37
CA ARG A 17 -10.54 -11.32 -0.03
C ARG A 17 -11.27 -10.19 -0.72
N ILE A 18 -10.53 -9.37 -1.47
CA ILE A 18 -11.10 -8.38 -2.38
C ILE A 18 -11.43 -9.08 -3.69
N GLY A 19 -12.59 -8.80 -4.25
CA GLY A 19 -12.94 -9.24 -5.59
C GLY A 19 -13.51 -8.11 -6.42
N LEU A 20 -13.23 -8.19 -7.70
CA LEU A 20 -13.72 -7.29 -8.73
C LEU A 20 -14.37 -8.11 -9.83
N PHE A 21 -15.59 -7.72 -10.15
CA PHE A 21 -16.28 -8.11 -11.37
C PHE A 21 -16.34 -6.87 -12.27
N HIS A 22 -16.00 -7.03 -13.54
CA HIS A 22 -16.22 -6.01 -14.56
C HIS A 22 -16.81 -6.65 -15.81
N GLY A 23 -18.04 -6.30 -16.15
CA GLY A 23 -18.77 -6.88 -17.28
C GLY A 23 -18.17 -6.48 -18.63
N ASP A 24 -18.10 -7.41 -19.58
CA ASP A 24 -17.49 -7.13 -20.90
C ASP A 24 -18.36 -6.25 -21.80
N LYS A 25 -19.69 -6.36 -21.70
CA LYS A 25 -20.64 -5.69 -22.62
C LYS A 25 -21.32 -4.48 -22.00
N ASP A 26 -21.79 -4.64 -20.77
CA ASP A 26 -22.54 -3.63 -20.02
C ASP A 26 -21.61 -2.75 -19.17
N ARG A 27 -20.33 -3.14 -19.04
CA ARG A 27 -19.31 -2.47 -18.23
C ARG A 27 -19.77 -2.25 -16.78
N HIS A 28 -20.61 -3.15 -16.28
CA HIS A 28 -21.06 -3.10 -14.89
C HIS A 28 -19.94 -3.59 -13.98
N VAL A 29 -19.71 -2.88 -12.88
CA VAL A 29 -18.66 -3.18 -11.91
C VAL A 29 -19.28 -3.55 -10.58
N VAL A 30 -18.76 -4.63 -9.98
CA VAL A 30 -19.03 -4.98 -8.60
C VAL A 30 -17.71 -5.21 -7.88
N VAL A 31 -17.49 -4.48 -6.80
CA VAL A 31 -16.38 -4.71 -5.87
C VAL A 31 -16.95 -5.34 -4.61
N HIS A 32 -16.30 -6.38 -4.11
CA HIS A 32 -16.67 -7.03 -2.86
C HIS A 32 -15.45 -7.29 -1.97
N CYS A 33 -15.67 -7.33 -0.66
CA CYS A 33 -14.69 -7.70 0.35
C CYS A 33 -15.29 -8.80 1.23
N ASN A 34 -14.64 -9.97 1.30
CA ASN A 34 -15.12 -11.14 2.05
C ASN A 34 -16.60 -11.46 1.73
N ASP A 35 -16.91 -11.53 0.45
CA ASP A 35 -18.24 -11.82 -0.12
C ASP A 35 -19.33 -10.77 0.18
N LYS A 36 -18.97 -9.64 0.81
CA LYS A 36 -19.86 -8.49 0.97
C LYS A 36 -19.59 -7.48 -0.13
N VAL A 37 -20.64 -7.09 -0.86
CA VAL A 37 -20.56 -6.02 -1.86
C VAL A 37 -20.24 -4.70 -1.16
N VAL A 38 -19.20 -4.01 -1.62
CA VAL A 38 -18.73 -2.74 -1.08
C VAL A 38 -18.87 -1.59 -2.07
N ALA A 39 -18.90 -1.88 -3.36
CA ALA A 39 -19.23 -0.91 -4.41
C ALA A 39 -19.94 -1.61 -5.58
N VAL A 40 -20.88 -0.91 -6.18
CA VAL A 40 -21.53 -1.27 -7.45
C VAL A 40 -21.53 -0.03 -8.32
N ASP A 41 -21.21 -0.19 -9.58
CA ASP A 41 -21.23 0.88 -10.56
C ASP A 41 -21.67 0.35 -11.92
N PHE A 42 -22.30 1.20 -12.72
CA PHE A 42 -22.88 0.81 -14.00
C PHE A 42 -22.20 1.57 -15.13
N SER A 43 -21.90 0.86 -16.21
CA SER A 43 -21.36 1.46 -17.45
C SER A 43 -20.01 2.17 -17.25
N VAL A 44 -19.07 1.52 -16.57
CA VAL A 44 -17.72 2.04 -16.30
C VAL A 44 -16.83 1.82 -17.51
N GLU A 45 -16.84 2.79 -18.42
CA GLU A 45 -16.04 2.74 -19.66
C GLU A 45 -14.60 3.24 -19.46
N GLU A 46 -14.39 4.14 -18.50
CA GLU A 46 -13.12 4.80 -18.23
C GLU A 46 -12.39 4.24 -17.01
N ALA A 47 -11.14 4.66 -16.83
CA ALA A 47 -10.35 4.32 -15.66
C ALA A 47 -11.03 4.80 -14.37
N LYS A 48 -11.10 3.92 -13.36
CA LYS A 48 -11.77 4.21 -12.10
C LYS A 48 -11.15 3.45 -10.94
N THR A 49 -11.04 4.11 -9.80
CA THR A 49 -10.51 3.52 -8.57
C THR A 49 -11.59 3.49 -7.50
N TYR A 50 -11.76 2.32 -6.88
CA TYR A 50 -12.64 2.11 -5.74
C TYR A 50 -11.79 1.98 -4.47
N SER A 51 -12.20 2.65 -3.41
CA SER A 51 -11.49 2.65 -2.13
C SER A 51 -12.30 1.92 -1.06
N VAL A 52 -11.66 1.01 -0.35
CA VAL A 52 -12.25 0.20 0.74
C VAL A 52 -11.29 0.22 1.92
N PHE A 53 -11.81 0.49 3.11
CA PHE A 53 -11.03 0.33 4.33
C PHE A 53 -10.97 -1.14 4.77
N LEU A 54 -9.75 -1.65 4.92
CA LEU A 54 -9.43 -2.92 5.54
C LEU A 54 -8.87 -2.62 6.93
N ASP A 55 -9.75 -2.58 7.93
CA ASP A 55 -9.48 -2.05 9.27
C ASP A 55 -8.91 -0.62 9.22
N GLN A 56 -7.60 -0.46 9.44
CA GLN A 56 -6.89 0.83 9.46
C GLN A 56 -6.10 1.08 8.16
N GLU A 57 -6.19 0.19 7.18
CA GLU A 57 -5.55 0.33 5.87
C GLU A 57 -6.55 0.72 4.80
N LEU A 58 -6.17 1.67 3.94
CA LEU A 58 -6.95 1.99 2.75
C LEU A 58 -6.48 1.08 1.61
N CYS A 59 -7.38 0.26 1.09
CA CYS A 59 -7.16 -0.55 -0.10
C CYS A 59 -7.85 0.08 -1.30
N GLU A 60 -7.15 0.10 -2.43
CA GLU A 60 -7.64 0.61 -3.70
C GLU A 60 -7.72 -0.53 -4.71
N VAL A 61 -8.87 -0.62 -5.39
CA VAL A 61 -9.08 -1.45 -6.57
C VAL A 61 -9.17 -0.53 -7.77
N ALA A 62 -8.18 -0.58 -8.65
CA ALA A 62 -8.09 0.26 -9.83
C ALA A 62 -8.44 -0.52 -11.08
N ILE A 63 -9.28 0.09 -11.92
CA ILE A 63 -9.49 -0.27 -13.31
C ILE A 63 -8.77 0.80 -14.11
N GLU A 64 -7.82 0.41 -14.95
CA GLU A 64 -7.08 1.30 -15.84
C GLU A 64 -7.34 0.89 -17.29
N THR A 65 -7.28 1.86 -18.21
CA THR A 65 -7.47 1.61 -19.64
C THR A 65 -6.10 1.40 -20.30
N ALA A 66 -5.89 0.23 -20.91
CA ALA A 66 -4.66 -0.11 -21.62
C ALA A 66 -4.76 0.13 -23.15
N GLY A 67 -5.94 0.47 -23.65
CA GLY A 67 -6.26 0.70 -25.05
C GLY A 67 -7.77 0.67 -25.31
N PRO A 68 -8.24 0.77 -26.56
CA PRO A 68 -9.67 0.66 -26.87
C PRO A 68 -10.23 -0.67 -26.38
N ASP A 69 -11.24 -0.62 -25.50
CA ASP A 69 -11.87 -1.78 -24.85
C ASP A 69 -10.91 -2.71 -24.06
N GLN A 70 -9.69 -2.26 -23.77
CA GLN A 70 -8.70 -3.02 -23.01
C GLN A 70 -8.52 -2.42 -21.62
N TYR A 71 -8.59 -3.28 -20.61
CA TYR A 71 -8.52 -2.87 -19.22
C TYR A 71 -7.48 -3.67 -18.45
N THR A 72 -6.77 -2.99 -17.55
CA THR A 72 -5.89 -3.57 -16.55
C THR A 72 -6.50 -3.34 -15.16
N TYR A 73 -6.19 -4.27 -14.26
CA TYR A 73 -6.79 -4.31 -12.94
C TYR A 73 -5.72 -4.45 -11.89
N ASP A 74 -5.74 -3.58 -10.89
CA ASP A 74 -4.80 -3.60 -9.78
C ASP A 74 -5.54 -3.53 -8.45
N CYS A 75 -4.96 -4.14 -7.42
CA CYS A 75 -5.46 -4.08 -6.06
C CYS A 75 -4.28 -3.89 -5.11
N ARG A 76 -4.24 -2.72 -4.46
CA ARG A 76 -3.10 -2.31 -3.64
C ARG A 76 -3.51 -1.63 -2.35
N ILE A 77 -2.66 -1.72 -1.34
CA ILE A 77 -2.79 -0.91 -0.12
C ILE A 77 -2.19 0.46 -0.41
N ASN A 78 -2.99 1.51 -0.27
CA ASN A 78 -2.51 2.88 -0.37
C ASN A 78 -1.76 3.26 0.93
N ARG A 79 -0.43 3.33 0.84
CA ARG A 79 0.46 3.69 1.96
C ARG A 79 0.76 5.17 2.08
N ASP A 80 0.31 5.97 1.11
CA ASP A 80 0.53 7.41 1.06
C ASP A 80 -0.69 8.19 1.55
N ALA A 81 -1.87 7.58 1.53
CA ALA A 81 -3.07 8.14 2.13
C ALA A 81 -2.85 8.42 3.62
N ALA A 82 -3.38 9.55 4.09
CA ALA A 82 -3.30 10.01 5.49
C ALA A 82 -4.22 9.18 6.42
N THR A 83 -3.91 7.89 6.57
CA THR A 83 -4.56 7.00 7.53
C THR A 83 -3.81 7.01 8.85
N PRO A 84 -4.48 6.78 10.00
CA PRO A 84 -3.80 6.72 11.30
C PRO A 84 -2.63 5.72 11.33
N LEU A 85 -2.75 4.61 10.60
CA LEU A 85 -1.68 3.62 10.51
C LEU A 85 -0.51 4.08 9.64
N ASN A 86 -0.78 4.72 8.49
CA ASN A 86 0.29 5.26 7.64
C ASN A 86 1.05 6.38 8.33
N GLU A 87 0.37 7.23 9.10
CA GLU A 87 1.01 8.26 9.93
C GLU A 87 1.92 7.65 10.99
N LYS A 88 1.46 6.63 11.72
CA LYS A 88 2.31 5.89 12.68
C LYS A 88 3.52 5.25 12.01
N ARG A 89 3.35 4.64 10.84
CA ARG A 89 4.45 4.05 10.05
C ARG A 89 5.46 5.11 9.61
N LYS A 90 5.00 6.29 9.21
CA LYS A 90 5.85 7.41 8.81
C LYS A 90 6.65 7.96 9.98
N GLN A 91 6.02 8.11 11.15
CA GLN A 91 6.67 8.52 12.39
C GLN A 91 7.77 7.53 12.80
N HIS A 92 7.45 6.24 12.83
CA HIS A 92 8.44 5.20 13.15
C HIS A 92 9.63 5.24 12.19
N ARG A 93 9.39 5.29 10.86
CA ARG A 93 10.50 5.38 9.89
C ARG A 93 11.39 6.59 10.14
N ALA A 94 10.79 7.75 10.40
CA ALA A 94 11.55 8.97 10.69
C ALA A 94 12.36 8.88 12.01
N GLU A 95 11.84 8.19 13.02
CA GLU A 95 12.59 7.90 14.26
C GLU A 95 13.75 6.94 14.02
N GLU A 96 13.54 5.90 13.21
CA GLU A 96 14.59 4.93 12.88
C GLU A 96 15.71 5.57 12.06
N GLU A 97 15.38 6.38 11.06
CA GLU A 97 16.37 7.13 10.27
C GLU A 97 17.24 8.03 11.16
N LYS A 98 16.63 8.77 12.10
CA LYS A 98 17.37 9.58 13.08
C LYS A 98 18.27 8.71 13.94
N ARG A 99 17.76 7.59 14.45
CA ARG A 99 18.52 6.64 15.28
C ARG A 99 19.72 6.09 14.51
N ASP A 100 19.55 5.76 13.24
CA ASP A 100 20.62 5.22 12.41
C ASP A 100 21.67 6.27 12.06
N GLN A 101 21.26 7.52 11.80
CA GLN A 101 22.18 8.64 11.68
C GLN A 101 23.02 8.83 12.96
N TYR A 102 22.39 8.81 14.13
CA TYR A 102 23.12 8.90 15.40
C TYR A 102 24.05 7.71 15.65
N ARG A 103 23.67 6.49 15.25
CA ARG A 103 24.54 5.30 15.32
C ARG A 103 25.79 5.47 14.46
N VAL A 104 25.66 5.94 13.22
CA VAL A 104 26.79 6.17 12.32
C VAL A 104 27.72 7.26 12.88
N ILE A 105 27.16 8.37 13.34
CA ILE A 105 27.94 9.46 13.96
C ILE A 105 28.67 8.96 15.22
N GLY A 106 28.01 8.15 16.05
CA GLY A 106 28.61 7.51 17.23
C GLY A 106 29.79 6.60 16.86
N LEU A 107 29.66 5.76 15.84
CA LEU A 107 30.74 4.89 15.39
C LEU A 107 31.93 5.68 14.82
N LEU A 108 31.67 6.72 14.02
CA LEU A 108 32.73 7.58 13.47
C LEU A 108 33.50 8.30 14.57
N SER A 109 32.79 8.86 15.55
CA SER A 109 33.43 9.54 16.68
C SER A 109 34.29 8.60 17.53
N ILE A 110 33.84 7.37 17.79
CA ILE A 110 34.66 6.34 18.44
C ILE A 110 35.91 6.01 17.61
N GLY A 111 35.76 5.82 16.30
CA GLY A 111 36.89 5.55 15.40
C GLY A 111 37.95 6.66 15.40
N ILE A 112 37.51 7.93 15.42
CA ILE A 112 38.41 9.09 15.52
C ILE A 112 39.16 9.08 16.85
N ILE A 113 38.48 8.79 17.97
CA ILE A 113 39.13 8.72 19.29
C ILE A 113 40.23 7.65 19.31
N ILE A 114 39.95 6.45 18.79
CA ILE A 114 40.93 5.36 18.71
C ILE A 114 42.15 5.76 17.88
N LEU A 115 41.92 6.41 16.73
CA LEU A 115 42.99 6.88 15.84
C LEU A 115 43.86 7.96 16.50
N LEU A 116 43.25 8.90 17.23
CA LEU A 116 43.98 9.91 17.99
C LEU A 116 44.83 9.29 19.11
N ILE A 117 44.30 8.30 19.84
CA ILE A 117 45.06 7.58 20.86
C ILE A 117 46.26 6.87 20.24
N TRP A 118 46.10 6.22 19.09
CA TRP A 118 47.18 5.54 18.38
C TRP A 118 48.26 6.50 17.88
N LEU A 119 47.90 7.72 17.45
CA LEU A 119 48.87 8.73 17.02
C LEU A 119 49.65 9.38 18.18
N LEU A 120 49.12 9.33 19.40
CA LEU A 120 49.73 9.93 20.59
C LEU A 120 50.65 8.96 21.37
N TYR A 121 50.75 7.70 20.96
CA TYR A 121 51.55 6.64 21.61
C TYR A 121 52.57 6.06 20.64
#